data_AF-A0A518B4A0-F1
#
_entry.id   AF-A0A518B4A0-F1
#
_cell.length_a   1.000
_cell.length_b   1.000
_cell.length_c   1.000
_cell.angle_alpha   90.00
_cell.angle_beta   90.00
_cell.angle_gamma   90.00
#
_symmetry.space_group_name_H-M   'P 1'
#
loop_
_entity.id
_entity.type
_entity.pdbx_description
1 polymer ?
#
loop_
_entity_poly.entity_id
_entity_poly.type
_entity_poly.pdbx_seq_one_letter_code
_entity_poly.pdbx_strand_id
1 'polypeptide(L)'
;MGRYLEQLFAGKRIESLQREVAELRKELDEARLAVATLSEASERSRLREQARIDAATYDAFFPLFRDLTPILARLLADSRGHDHLEQPVDQLLETLQFHGLETTGTLGAEVPFDPNLHDAPRDAGLTAGESVVVRARGLGFKGARLRKIGVSRQG
;
A
#
# COMPACT_ATOMS: atom_id res chain seq x y z
N MET A 1 16.42 -25.20 75.17
CA MET A 1 17.40 -24.75 74.14
C MET A 1 16.96 -25.01 72.69
N GLY A 2 16.17 -26.07 72.38
CA GLY A 2 15.80 -26.39 70.98
C GLY A 2 15.04 -25.32 70.19
N ARG A 3 14.02 -24.67 70.78
CA ARG A 3 13.16 -23.70 70.06
C ARG A 3 13.87 -22.44 69.56
N TYR A 4 14.94 -22.01 70.25
CA TYR A 4 15.68 -20.80 69.89
C TYR A 4 16.59 -21.02 68.68
N LEU A 5 17.19 -22.23 68.57
CA LEU A 5 17.99 -22.60 67.41
C LEU A 5 17.11 -22.79 66.17
N GLU A 6 15.95 -23.46 66.31
CA GLU A 6 14.98 -23.59 65.21
C GLU A 6 14.50 -22.24 64.67
N GLN A 7 14.21 -21.26 65.54
CA GLN A 7 13.83 -19.91 65.12
C GLN A 7 14.98 -19.19 64.38
N LEU A 8 16.22 -19.37 64.80
CA LEU A 8 17.39 -18.75 64.15
C LEU A 8 17.67 -19.34 62.77
N PHE A 9 17.52 -20.67 62.61
CA PHE A 9 17.63 -21.33 61.32
C PHE A 9 16.48 -20.97 60.37
N ALA A 10 15.26 -20.86 60.91
CA ALA A 10 14.11 -20.38 60.14
C ALA A 10 14.32 -18.94 59.66
N GLY A 11 14.81 -18.03 60.51
CA GLY A 11 15.11 -16.64 60.15
C GLY A 11 16.14 -16.52 59.02
N LYS A 12 17.27 -17.24 59.11
CA LYS A 12 18.29 -17.24 58.06
C LYS A 12 17.79 -17.78 56.71
N ARG A 13 16.91 -18.78 56.75
CA ARG A 13 16.28 -19.35 55.55
C ARG A 13 15.26 -18.40 54.92
N ILE A 14 14.51 -17.66 55.74
CA ILE A 14 13.60 -16.62 55.25
C ILE A 14 14.40 -15.50 54.57
N GLU A 15 15.49 -15.04 55.18
CA GLU A 15 16.34 -14.00 54.58
C GLU A 15 16.98 -14.45 53.26
N SER A 16 17.44 -15.70 53.16
CA SER A 16 18.02 -16.20 51.89
C SER A 16 16.97 -16.26 50.79
N LEU A 17 15.77 -16.76 51.09
CA LEU A 17 14.66 -16.81 50.15
C LEU A 17 14.20 -15.42 49.72
N GLN A 18 14.20 -14.44 50.64
CA GLN A 18 13.86 -13.05 50.30
C GLN A 18 14.88 -12.43 49.33
N ARG A 19 16.18 -12.70 49.50
CA ARG A 19 17.23 -12.24 48.58
C ARG A 19 17.09 -12.91 47.21
N GLU A 20 16.85 -14.21 47.18
CA GLU A 20 16.64 -14.97 45.95
C GLU A 20 15.41 -14.46 45.18
N VAL A 21 14.30 -14.20 45.87
CA VAL A 21 13.10 -13.60 45.26
C VAL A 21 13.39 -12.19 44.74
N ALA A 22 14.20 -11.39 45.43
CA ALA A 22 14.57 -10.05 44.97
C ALA A 22 15.43 -10.10 43.69
N GLU A 23 16.41 -11.00 43.63
CA GLU A 23 17.24 -11.20 42.43
C GLU A 23 16.41 -11.73 41.26
N LEU A 24 15.58 -12.76 41.47
CA LEU A 24 14.72 -13.29 40.42
C LEU A 24 13.73 -12.24 39.87
N ARG A 25 13.23 -11.34 40.72
CA ARG A 25 12.38 -10.22 40.27
C ARG A 25 13.15 -9.24 39.40
N LYS A 26 14.37 -8.91 39.80
CA LYS A 26 15.25 -8.03 39.03
C LYS A 26 15.59 -8.64 37.67
N GLU A 27 15.99 -9.92 37.64
CA GLU A 27 16.26 -10.65 36.39
C GLU A 27 15.01 -10.71 35.49
N LEU A 28 13.83 -10.92 36.07
CA LEU A 28 12.57 -10.92 35.32
C LEU A 28 12.26 -9.55 34.72
N ASP A 29 12.48 -8.46 35.46
CA ASP A 29 12.24 -7.10 34.97
C ASP A 29 13.26 -6.71 33.88
N GLU A 30 14.53 -7.08 34.05
CA GLU A 30 15.56 -6.91 33.02
C GLU A 30 15.24 -7.71 31.75
N ALA A 31 14.83 -8.97 31.89
CA ALA A 31 14.42 -9.80 30.77
C ALA A 31 13.19 -9.24 30.05
N ARG A 32 12.20 -8.73 30.79
CA ARG A 32 11.01 -8.07 30.21
C ARG A 32 11.38 -6.85 29.40
N LEU A 33 12.29 -6.01 29.92
CA LEU A 33 12.78 -4.83 29.21
C LEU A 33 13.53 -5.22 27.93
N ALA A 34 14.39 -6.24 28.00
CA ALA A 34 15.11 -6.76 26.84
C ALA A 34 14.15 -7.29 25.77
N VAL A 35 13.13 -8.07 26.15
CA VAL A 35 12.11 -8.60 25.23
C VAL A 35 11.30 -7.49 24.58
N ALA A 36 10.90 -6.46 25.34
CA ALA A 36 10.19 -5.31 24.79
C ALA A 36 11.05 -4.58 23.75
N THR A 37 12.31 -4.31 24.09
CA THR A 37 13.26 -3.62 23.20
C THR A 37 13.51 -4.40 21.91
N LEU A 38 13.72 -5.72 22.01
CA LEU A 38 13.95 -6.57 20.84
C LEU A 38 12.69 -6.68 19.97
N SER A 39 11.50 -6.78 20.57
CA SER A 39 10.23 -6.79 19.85
C SER A 39 10.04 -5.50 19.03
N GLU A 40 10.28 -4.34 19.64
CA GLU A 40 10.20 -3.05 18.94
C GLU A 40 11.27 -2.89 17.85
N ALA A 41 12.48 -3.38 18.08
CA ALA A 41 13.54 -3.36 17.06
C ALA A 41 13.19 -4.28 15.87
N SER A 42 12.67 -5.47 16.15
CA SER A 42 12.22 -6.44 15.15
C SER A 42 11.09 -5.86 14.29
N GLU A 43 10.06 -5.28 14.93
CA GLU A 43 8.93 -4.70 14.19
C GLU A 43 9.36 -3.53 13.32
N ARG A 44 10.22 -2.64 13.83
CA ARG A 44 10.80 -1.55 13.03
C ARG A 44 11.62 -2.08 11.85
N SER A 45 12.39 -3.14 12.05
CA SER A 45 13.16 -3.76 10.97
C SER A 45 12.23 -4.36 9.91
N ARG A 46 11.16 -5.04 10.33
CA ARG A 46 10.15 -5.62 9.43
C ARG A 46 9.47 -4.56 8.58
N LEU A 47 9.02 -3.46 9.19
CA LEU A 47 8.38 -2.35 8.48
C LEU A 47 9.33 -1.69 7.49
N ARG A 48 10.61 -1.52 7.85
CA ARG A 48 11.63 -0.97 6.94
C ARG A 48 11.88 -1.87 5.75
N GLU A 49 12.01 -3.17 5.96
CA GLU A 49 12.25 -4.11 4.86
C GLU A 49 11.01 -4.19 3.96
N GLN A 50 9.81 -4.19 4.53
CA GLN A 50 8.58 -4.15 3.74
C GLN A 50 8.53 -2.89 2.86
N ALA A 51 8.80 -1.71 3.44
CA ALA A 51 8.85 -0.47 2.67
C ALA A 51 9.92 -0.50 1.56
N ARG A 52 11.07 -1.16 1.81
CA ARG A 52 12.12 -1.34 0.81
C ARG A 52 11.67 -2.25 -0.34
N ILE A 53 11.00 -3.36 -0.03
CA ILE A 53 10.43 -4.28 -1.02
C ILE A 53 9.35 -3.57 -1.84
N ASP A 54 8.49 -2.80 -1.20
CA ASP A 54 7.41 -2.07 -1.88
C ASP A 54 7.97 -1.01 -2.84
N ALA A 55 9.01 -0.28 -2.42
CA ALA A 55 9.73 0.69 -3.25
C ALA A 55 10.43 0.01 -4.44
N ALA A 56 11.19 -1.06 -4.20
CA ALA A 56 11.86 -1.81 -5.27
C ALA A 56 10.86 -2.38 -6.29
N THR A 57 9.71 -2.87 -5.80
CA THR A 57 8.60 -3.32 -6.65
C THR A 57 8.07 -2.18 -7.50
N TYR A 58 7.82 -1.01 -6.89
CA TYR A 58 7.35 0.16 -7.62
C TYR A 58 8.34 0.58 -8.71
N ASP A 59 9.63 0.69 -8.38
CA ASP A 59 10.68 1.12 -9.30
C ASP A 59 10.86 0.14 -10.47
N ALA A 60 10.63 -1.15 -10.25
CA ALA A 60 10.67 -2.17 -11.31
C ALA A 60 9.47 -2.10 -12.25
N PHE A 61 8.26 -1.95 -11.71
CA PHE A 61 7.01 -2.06 -12.50
C PHE A 61 6.54 -0.73 -13.09
N PHE A 62 6.78 0.40 -12.42
CA PHE A 62 6.30 1.70 -12.90
C PHE A 62 6.82 2.04 -14.32
N PRO A 63 8.11 1.86 -14.66
CA PRO A 63 8.59 2.07 -16.02
C PRO A 63 7.91 1.17 -17.05
N LEU A 64 7.70 -0.10 -16.70
CA LEU A 64 7.02 -1.06 -17.58
C LEU A 64 5.58 -0.62 -17.87
N PHE A 65 4.82 -0.24 -16.84
CA PHE A 65 3.45 0.25 -17.02
C PHE A 65 3.40 1.57 -17.78
N ARG A 66 4.33 2.49 -17.49
CA ARG A 66 4.47 3.74 -18.25
C ARG A 66 4.72 3.48 -19.73
N ASP A 67 5.60 2.54 -20.05
CA ASP A 67 5.97 2.24 -21.44
C ASP A 67 4.86 1.43 -22.16
N LEU A 68 4.09 0.61 -21.42
CA LEU A 68 2.90 -0.09 -21.93
C LEU A 68 1.66 0.80 -22.08
N THR A 69 1.61 1.93 -21.38
CA THR A 69 0.44 2.83 -21.34
C THR A 69 -0.09 3.21 -22.73
N PRO A 70 0.73 3.61 -23.72
CA PRO A 70 0.24 3.94 -25.06
C PRO A 70 -0.38 2.73 -25.79
N ILE A 71 0.20 1.53 -25.60
CA ILE A 71 -0.28 0.29 -26.20
C ILE A 71 -1.64 -0.09 -25.60
N LEU A 72 -1.75 -0.05 -24.27
CA LEU A 72 -3.01 -0.31 -23.56
C LEU A 72 -4.09 0.70 -23.95
N ALA A 73 -3.74 1.99 -24.03
CA ALA A 73 -4.67 3.03 -24.44
C ALA A 73 -5.21 2.80 -25.86
N ARG A 74 -4.36 2.36 -26.79
CA ARG A 74 -4.75 2.00 -28.15
C ARG A 74 -5.61 0.75 -28.16
N LEU A 75 -5.19 -0.31 -27.48
CA LEU A 75 -5.93 -1.57 -27.41
C LEU A 75 -7.35 -1.36 -26.86
N LEU A 76 -7.51 -0.53 -25.82
CA LEU A 76 -8.81 -0.17 -25.24
C LEU A 76 -9.68 0.72 -26.13
N ALA A 77 -9.08 1.42 -27.07
CA ALA A 77 -9.82 2.19 -28.07
C ALA A 77 -10.25 1.25 -29.21
N ASP A 78 -9.34 0.41 -29.69
CA ASP A 78 -9.50 -0.50 -30.81
C ASP A 78 -10.41 -1.70 -30.48
N SER A 79 -10.53 -2.10 -29.20
CA SER A 79 -11.41 -3.20 -28.80
C SER A 79 -12.90 -2.85 -28.82
N ARG A 80 -13.24 -1.55 -28.87
CA ARG A 80 -14.64 -1.10 -28.74
C ARG A 80 -15.45 -1.49 -29.96
N GLY A 81 -16.59 -2.13 -29.73
CA GLY A 81 -17.48 -2.55 -30.82
C GLY A 81 -16.92 -3.71 -31.63
N HIS A 82 -15.92 -4.40 -31.09
CA HIS A 82 -15.34 -5.60 -31.65
C HIS A 82 -15.43 -6.73 -30.61
N ASP A 83 -16.55 -7.45 -30.59
CA ASP A 83 -16.88 -8.48 -29.58
C ASP A 83 -15.75 -9.49 -29.32
N HIS A 84 -14.99 -9.84 -30.37
CA HIS A 84 -13.87 -10.80 -30.29
C HIS A 84 -12.63 -10.25 -29.55
N LEU A 85 -12.52 -8.93 -29.38
CA LEU A 85 -11.44 -8.26 -28.66
C LEU A 85 -11.87 -7.77 -27.27
N GLU A 86 -13.16 -7.55 -27.04
CA GLU A 86 -13.66 -7.04 -25.75
C GLU A 86 -13.30 -7.99 -24.59
N GLN A 87 -13.65 -9.26 -24.68
CA GLN A 87 -13.39 -10.23 -23.60
C GLN A 87 -11.88 -10.41 -23.29
N PRO A 88 -10.98 -10.60 -24.28
CA PRO A 88 -9.54 -10.66 -24.00
C PRO A 88 -8.97 -9.39 -23.38
N VAL A 89 -9.47 -8.22 -23.78
CA VAL A 89 -8.99 -6.93 -23.28
C VAL A 89 -9.47 -6.70 -21.85
N ASP A 90 -10.69 -7.10 -21.50
CA ASP A 90 -11.18 -7.06 -20.13
C ASP A 90 -10.38 -8.00 -19.22
N GLN A 91 -10.09 -9.24 -19.67
CA GLN A 91 -9.23 -10.17 -18.92
C GLN A 91 -7.81 -9.63 -18.72
N LEU A 92 -7.24 -9.00 -19.75
CA LEU A 92 -5.94 -8.33 -19.63
C LEU A 92 -6.00 -7.21 -18.61
N LEU A 93 -7.04 -6.36 -18.64
CA LEU A 93 -7.22 -5.30 -17.67
C LEU A 93 -7.35 -5.83 -16.25
N GLU A 94 -8.17 -6.85 -16.02
CA GLU A 94 -8.34 -7.48 -14.70
C GLU A 94 -6.99 -8.01 -14.17
N THR A 95 -6.21 -8.66 -15.04
CA THR A 95 -4.88 -9.17 -14.69
C THR A 95 -3.93 -8.02 -14.32
N LEU A 96 -3.90 -6.95 -15.11
CA LEU A 96 -3.03 -5.81 -14.82
C LEU A 96 -3.50 -5.05 -13.56
N GLN A 97 -4.80 -5.00 -13.30
CA GLN A 97 -5.37 -4.42 -12.08
C GLN A 97 -5.00 -5.21 -10.83
N PHE A 98 -5.00 -6.54 -10.92
CA PHE A 98 -4.47 -7.40 -9.85
C PHE A 98 -3.01 -7.05 -9.51
N HIS A 99 -2.23 -6.62 -10.50
CA HIS A 99 -0.85 -6.17 -10.32
C HIS A 99 -0.70 -4.67 -10.00
N GLY A 100 -1.78 -3.95 -9.73
CA GLY A 100 -1.75 -2.56 -9.25
C GLY A 100 -1.96 -1.49 -10.33
N LEU A 101 -2.30 -1.86 -11.57
CA LEU A 101 -2.82 -0.92 -12.55
C LEU A 101 -4.19 -0.40 -12.10
N GLU A 102 -4.43 0.89 -12.26
CA GLU A 102 -5.69 1.53 -11.91
C GLU A 102 -6.30 2.15 -13.18
N THR A 103 -7.60 1.96 -13.38
CA THR A 103 -8.36 2.62 -14.46
C THR A 103 -9.32 3.63 -13.85
N THR A 104 -9.41 4.81 -14.44
CA THR A 104 -10.24 5.91 -13.93
C THR A 104 -11.12 6.51 -15.03
N GLY A 105 -12.33 6.92 -14.64
CA GLY A 105 -13.34 7.47 -15.55
C GLY A 105 -14.20 6.39 -16.20
N THR A 106 -15.49 6.71 -16.33
CA THR A 106 -16.48 5.86 -17.00
C THR A 106 -16.67 6.37 -18.42
N LEU A 107 -16.51 5.50 -19.41
CA LEU A 107 -16.66 5.87 -20.81
C LEU A 107 -18.09 6.35 -21.09
N GLY A 108 -18.23 7.43 -21.86
CA GLY A 108 -19.52 8.03 -22.18
C GLY A 108 -20.14 8.85 -21.06
N ALA A 109 -19.57 8.84 -19.84
CA ALA A 109 -20.06 9.67 -18.75
C ALA A 109 -19.78 11.15 -19.03
N GLU A 110 -20.75 11.98 -18.66
CA GLU A 110 -20.59 13.43 -18.61
C GLU A 110 -20.00 13.83 -17.25
N VAL A 111 -18.91 14.60 -17.29
CA VAL A 111 -18.18 15.06 -16.10
C VAL A 111 -17.75 16.52 -16.29
N PRO A 112 -17.64 17.30 -15.21
CA PRO A 112 -17.05 18.65 -15.30
C PRO A 112 -15.57 18.55 -15.68
N PHE A 113 -15.13 19.38 -16.62
CA PHE A 113 -13.75 19.40 -17.08
C PHE A 113 -12.80 19.86 -15.96
N ASP A 114 -11.82 19.02 -15.61
CA ASP A 114 -10.71 19.40 -14.74
C ASP A 114 -9.39 19.25 -15.52
N PRO A 115 -8.65 20.33 -15.80
CA PRO A 115 -7.39 20.26 -16.54
C PRO A 115 -6.29 19.44 -15.83
N ASN A 116 -6.42 19.20 -14.53
CA ASN A 116 -5.49 18.34 -13.80
C ASN A 116 -5.76 16.86 -14.05
N LEU A 117 -7.03 16.46 -14.23
CA LEU A 117 -7.46 15.07 -14.37
C LEU A 117 -7.69 14.66 -15.83
N HIS A 118 -8.05 15.61 -16.67
CA HIS A 118 -8.51 15.37 -18.03
C HIS A 118 -7.49 15.85 -19.07
N ASP A 119 -7.46 15.12 -20.18
CA ASP A 119 -6.71 15.44 -21.40
C ASP A 119 -7.70 15.65 -22.53
N ALA A 120 -7.60 16.79 -23.20
CA ALA A 120 -8.50 17.20 -24.26
C ALA A 120 -7.71 17.69 -25.48
N PRO A 121 -8.29 17.66 -26.69
CA PRO A 121 -7.67 18.24 -27.87
C PRO A 121 -7.23 19.70 -27.61
N ARG A 122 -6.05 20.09 -28.11
CA ARG A 122 -5.46 21.42 -27.85
C ARG A 122 -6.34 22.58 -28.31
N ASP A 123 -7.14 22.35 -29.34
CA ASP A 123 -8.07 23.28 -29.99
C ASP A 123 -9.47 23.28 -29.37
N ALA A 124 -9.74 22.45 -28.35
CA ALA A 124 -11.06 22.32 -27.76
C ALA A 124 -11.51 23.58 -26.99
N GLY A 125 -10.58 24.44 -26.57
CA GLY A 125 -10.87 25.70 -25.87
C GLY A 125 -11.71 25.52 -24.60
N LEU A 126 -11.55 24.39 -23.92
CA LEU A 126 -12.37 24.01 -22.76
C LEU A 126 -11.98 24.83 -21.53
N THR A 127 -13.00 25.23 -20.77
CA THR A 127 -12.83 25.91 -19.47
C THR A 127 -13.08 24.94 -18.32
N ALA A 128 -12.35 25.12 -17.20
CA ALA A 128 -12.56 24.27 -16.03
C ALA A 128 -14.01 24.36 -15.55
N GLY A 129 -14.63 23.20 -15.30
CA GLY A 129 -16.04 23.07 -14.94
C GLY A 129 -17.00 22.89 -16.13
N GLU A 130 -16.55 23.08 -17.37
CA GLU A 130 -17.37 22.83 -18.57
C GLU A 130 -17.74 21.34 -18.68
N SER A 131 -18.98 21.03 -19.07
CA SER A 131 -19.41 19.62 -19.23
C SER A 131 -18.70 18.98 -20.42
N VAL A 132 -18.07 17.84 -20.19
CA VAL A 132 -17.33 17.06 -21.20
C VAL A 132 -17.68 15.59 -21.09
N VAL A 133 -17.56 14.88 -22.20
CA VAL A 133 -17.80 13.43 -22.27
C VAL A 133 -16.46 12.70 -22.18
N VAL A 134 -16.41 11.68 -21.33
CA VAL A 134 -15.25 10.78 -21.24
C VAL A 134 -15.16 9.91 -22.49
N ARG A 135 -14.09 10.11 -23.27
CA ARG A 135 -13.80 9.35 -24.50
C ARG A 135 -12.75 8.27 -24.27
N ALA A 136 -11.87 8.43 -23.29
CA ALA A 136 -10.88 7.44 -22.91
C ALA A 136 -10.67 7.40 -21.40
N ARG A 137 -10.50 6.20 -20.84
CA ARG A 137 -10.17 6.01 -19.42
C ARG A 137 -8.76 6.51 -19.13
N GLY A 138 -8.57 7.10 -17.95
CA GLY A 138 -7.27 7.38 -17.38
C GLY A 138 -6.62 6.09 -16.85
N LEU A 139 -5.29 6.09 -16.77
CA LEU A 139 -4.49 4.97 -16.28
C LEU A 139 -3.58 5.43 -15.15
N GLY A 140 -3.43 4.61 -14.12
CA GLY A 140 -2.56 4.85 -12.97
C GLY A 140 -1.88 3.57 -12.49
N PHE A 141 -0.89 3.71 -11.61
CA PHE A 141 -0.22 2.59 -10.95
C PHE A 141 0.15 2.99 -9.53
N LYS A 142 -0.40 2.28 -8.53
CA LYS A 142 -0.19 2.54 -7.10
C LYS A 142 -0.35 4.04 -6.75
N GLY A 143 -1.46 4.64 -7.18
CA GLY A 143 -1.76 6.07 -6.98
C GLY A 143 -0.99 7.06 -7.86
N ALA A 144 0.02 6.64 -8.60
CA ALA A 144 0.71 7.50 -9.58
C ALA A 144 -0.06 7.53 -10.90
N ARG A 145 -0.29 8.73 -11.45
CA ARG A 145 -1.00 8.88 -12.73
C ARG A 145 -0.06 8.60 -13.91
N LEU A 146 -0.41 7.61 -14.73
CA LEU A 146 0.29 7.28 -15.98
C LEU A 146 -0.31 8.03 -17.17
N ARG A 147 -1.64 8.16 -17.20
CA ARG A 147 -2.39 8.85 -18.26
C ARG A 147 -3.65 9.52 -17.69
N LYS A 148 -3.90 10.76 -18.11
CA LYS A 148 -5.13 11.49 -17.81
C LYS A 148 -6.34 10.88 -18.54
N ILE A 149 -7.54 11.18 -18.07
CA ILE A 149 -8.79 10.76 -18.71
C ILE A 149 -8.97 11.55 -19.99
N GLY A 150 -9.12 10.88 -21.13
CA GLY A 150 -9.35 11.56 -22.41
C GLY A 150 -10.80 12.02 -22.50
N VAL A 151 -11.02 13.30 -22.76
CA VAL A 151 -12.36 13.90 -22.84
C VAL A 151 -12.54 14.72 -24.11
N SER A 152 -13.79 14.92 -24.52
CA SER A 152 -14.15 15.85 -25.58
C SER A 152 -15.38 16.65 -25.17
N ARG A 153 -15.59 17.81 -25.82
CA ARG A 153 -16.90 18.48 -25.77
C ARG A 153 -17.99 17.49 -26.23
N GLN A 154 -19.18 17.62 -25.65
CA GLN A 154 -20.37 16.96 -26.16
C GLN A 154 -20.62 17.54 -27.56
N GLY A 155 -20.51 16.67 -28.57
CA GLY A 155 -20.85 17.01 -29.96
C GLY A 155 -22.34 16.99 -30.16
#